data_AF-A0A9D5BCT2-F1
#
_entry.id   AF-A0A9D5BCT2-F1
#
_cell.length_a   1.000
_cell.length_b   1.000
_cell.length_c   1.000
_cell.angle_alpha   90.00
_cell.angle_beta   90.00
_cell.angle_gamma   90.00
#
_symmetry.space_group_name_H-M   'P 1'
#
loop_
_entity.id
_entity.type
_entity.pdbx_description
1 polymer ?
#
loop_
_entity_poly.entity_id
_entity_poly.type
_entity_poly.pdbx_seq_one_letter_code
_entity_poly.pdbx_strand_id
1 'polypeptide(L)'
;MLRTNNNNKRGVLTRMKTLVNNSHLFCSSSPKGPMQDHSSSETESDYPLGRGRIDISKGKTFDARKLGITSSMISGPTQYVLKLLQDKGYKSYLVGGCVRDLLLNRTPKDFDVVTTAQLMEARRQFRRSARRADVVGRRFPVCLVHIKGNKF
;
A
#
# COMPACT_ATOMS: atom_id res chain seq x y z
N MET A 1 -8.21 -2.53 -7.66
CA MET A 1 -6.75 -2.75 -7.69
C MET A 1 -6.18 -2.09 -8.93
N LEU A 2 -5.08 -1.38 -8.81
CA LEU A 2 -4.34 -0.71 -9.89
C LEU A 2 -2.92 -1.27 -9.91
N ARG A 3 -2.31 -1.38 -11.08
CA ARG A 3 -0.93 -1.88 -11.23
C ARG A 3 -0.09 -0.87 -11.99
N THR A 4 1.15 -0.63 -11.55
CA THR A 4 2.12 0.22 -12.25
C THR A 4 3.37 -0.57 -12.61
N ASN A 5 3.74 -0.57 -13.90
CA ASN A 5 4.95 -1.19 -14.42
C ASN A 5 6.12 -0.19 -14.38
N ASN A 6 7.29 -0.60 -13.90
CA ASN A 6 8.45 0.26 -13.70
C ASN A 6 9.69 -0.27 -14.44
N ASN A 7 10.09 0.41 -15.52
CA ASN A 7 11.28 0.09 -16.31
C ASN A 7 12.29 1.25 -16.30
N ASN A 8 13.18 1.33 -15.30
CA ASN A 8 14.60 1.63 -15.57
C ASN A 8 15.54 1.28 -14.38
N LYS A 9 16.85 1.18 -14.67
CA LYS A 9 17.92 0.71 -13.79
C LYS A 9 18.69 1.86 -13.10
N ARG A 10 19.25 1.53 -11.92
CA ARG A 10 20.47 2.07 -11.24
C ARG A 10 20.90 3.53 -11.50
N GLY A 11 21.03 4.34 -10.44
CA GLY A 11 21.77 5.61 -10.48
C GLY A 11 21.86 6.39 -9.16
N VAL A 12 22.98 6.22 -8.45
CA VAL A 12 23.70 7.16 -7.56
C VAL A 12 22.94 8.03 -6.51
N LEU A 13 23.35 7.85 -5.25
CA LEU A 13 23.09 8.67 -4.06
C LEU A 13 23.55 10.13 -4.21
N THR A 14 22.82 11.13 -3.68
CA THR A 14 23.37 12.36 -3.03
C THR A 14 22.28 13.29 -2.43
N ARG A 15 22.33 13.47 -1.10
CA ARG A 15 22.18 14.75 -0.34
C ARG A 15 21.01 15.70 -0.69
N MET A 16 20.04 15.83 0.23
CA MET A 16 19.86 17.03 1.09
C MET A 16 18.72 16.83 2.12
N LYS A 17 18.90 17.38 3.32
CA LYS A 17 17.85 17.50 4.36
C LYS A 17 17.21 18.88 4.26
N THR A 18 15.87 18.95 4.34
CA THR A 18 15.21 20.15 4.90
C THR A 18 13.88 19.79 5.56
N LEU A 19 13.59 20.47 6.67
CA LEU A 19 12.42 20.28 7.52
C LEU A 19 11.12 20.75 6.85
N VAL A 20 9.98 20.19 7.25
CA VAL A 20 8.82 20.94 7.75
C VAL A 20 8.08 20.06 8.78
N ASN A 21 7.77 20.64 9.95
CA ASN A 21 6.85 20.07 10.93
C ASN A 21 5.39 20.21 10.46
N ASN A 22 4.53 19.24 10.78
CA ASN A 22 3.36 19.56 11.60
C ASN A 22 2.69 18.32 12.20
N SER A 23 2.42 18.42 13.49
CA SER A 23 1.59 17.56 14.32
C SER A 23 0.10 17.97 14.22
N HIS A 24 -0.80 17.18 14.84
CA HIS A 24 -2.28 17.27 14.78
C HIS A 24 -2.84 16.92 13.38
N LEU A 25 -3.74 15.95 13.20
CA LEU A 25 -5.00 15.70 13.92
C LEU A 25 -5.35 14.20 13.88
N PHE A 26 -5.41 13.54 15.03
CA PHE A 26 -6.14 12.28 15.21
C PHE A 26 -7.13 12.47 16.36
N CYS A 27 -8.42 12.32 16.08
CA CYS A 27 -9.48 12.36 17.09
C CYS A 27 -10.23 11.02 17.13
N SER A 28 -10.72 10.70 18.32
CA SER A 28 -11.18 9.38 18.79
C SER A 28 -12.58 8.99 18.34
N SER A 29 -12.82 7.68 18.17
CA SER A 29 -14.05 7.03 18.64
C SER A 29 -13.95 5.50 18.72
N SER A 30 -14.46 4.95 19.81
CA SER A 30 -14.81 3.54 20.10
C SER A 30 -15.94 3.62 21.16
N PRO A 31 -16.51 2.53 21.73
CA PRO A 31 -16.57 1.11 21.34
C PRO A 31 -18.01 0.52 21.38
N LYS A 32 -18.19 -0.73 20.90
CA LYS A 32 -19.08 -1.83 21.40
C LYS A 32 -18.56 -3.15 20.77
N GLY A 33 -18.70 -4.36 21.31
CA GLY A 33 -19.15 -4.90 22.61
C GLY A 33 -18.87 -6.43 22.64
N PRO A 34 -18.79 -7.13 23.80
CA PRO A 34 -18.22 -8.49 23.87
C PRO A 34 -19.25 -9.64 23.92
N MET A 35 -18.79 -10.86 23.61
CA MET A 35 -19.51 -12.12 23.86
C MET A 35 -18.49 -13.22 24.24
N GLN A 36 -18.79 -13.97 25.31
CA GLN A 36 -17.97 -15.05 25.90
C GLN A 36 -18.42 -16.43 25.35
N ASP A 37 -17.87 -17.62 25.64
CA ASP A 37 -16.76 -18.05 26.53
C ASP A 37 -16.21 -19.45 26.14
N HIS A 38 -15.31 -19.98 26.96
CA HIS A 38 -14.96 -21.40 27.22
C HIS A 38 -13.75 -22.07 26.55
N SER A 39 -13.24 -23.04 27.28
CA SER A 39 -11.83 -23.43 27.38
C SER A 39 -11.66 -24.94 27.55
N SER A 40 -10.59 -25.51 26.99
CA SER A 40 -10.01 -26.78 27.44
C SER A 40 -8.53 -26.85 27.07
N SER A 41 -7.73 -27.45 27.95
CA SER A 41 -6.27 -27.39 27.96
C SER A 41 -5.63 -28.71 27.52
N GLU A 42 -4.63 -28.63 26.64
CA GLU A 42 -3.62 -29.69 26.46
C GLU A 42 -2.23 -29.05 26.32
N THR A 43 -1.21 -29.75 26.81
CA THR A 43 0.19 -29.30 26.91
C THR A 43 1.06 -29.83 25.77
N GLU A 44 2.21 -29.15 25.57
CA GLU A 44 3.51 -29.70 25.10
C GLU A 44 3.97 -29.45 23.64
N SER A 45 5.31 -29.33 23.52
CA SER A 45 6.15 -29.31 22.31
C SER A 45 6.21 -28.03 21.45
N ASP A 46 6.99 -27.09 21.97
CA ASP A 46 7.99 -26.22 21.34
C ASP A 46 8.45 -26.53 19.88
N TYR A 47 7.58 -26.41 18.86
CA TYR A 47 7.89 -25.85 17.53
C TYR A 47 6.59 -25.41 16.84
N PRO A 48 6.33 -24.11 16.58
CA PRO A 48 5.07 -23.70 15.97
C PRO A 48 5.06 -23.92 14.44
N LEU A 49 4.95 -25.19 14.02
CA LEU A 49 4.29 -25.59 12.76
C LEU A 49 2.75 -25.39 12.87
N GLY A 50 2.34 -24.36 13.60
CA GLY A 50 0.95 -23.98 13.77
C GLY A 50 0.46 -23.29 12.52
N ARG A 51 -0.63 -23.82 11.95
CA ARG A 51 -1.41 -23.15 10.89
C ARG A 51 -2.17 -21.98 11.52
N GLY A 52 -1.43 -20.97 11.97
CA GLY A 52 -1.88 -19.92 12.86
C GLY A 52 -3.05 -19.16 12.28
N ARG A 53 -4.22 -19.30 12.90
CA ARG A 53 -5.41 -18.51 12.59
C ARG A 53 -5.13 -17.07 13.00
N ILE A 54 -4.63 -16.27 12.06
CA ILE A 54 -4.32 -14.85 12.29
C ILE A 54 -5.61 -14.16 12.74
N ASP A 55 -5.61 -13.71 13.99
CA ASP A 55 -6.70 -12.92 14.55
C ASP A 55 -6.69 -11.52 13.91
N ILE A 56 -7.45 -11.35 12.83
CA ILE A 56 -7.53 -10.10 12.05
C ILE A 56 -8.08 -8.95 12.91
N SER A 57 -8.79 -9.23 14.02
CA SER A 57 -9.23 -8.19 14.95
C SER A 57 -8.06 -7.48 15.66
N LYS A 58 -6.89 -8.13 15.73
CA LYS A 58 -5.65 -7.61 16.33
C LYS A 58 -4.65 -7.14 15.27
N GLY A 59 -5.13 -6.37 14.30
CA GLY A 59 -4.28 -5.74 13.27
C GLY A 59 -3.19 -4.86 13.88
N LYS A 60 -1.93 -5.34 13.87
CA LYS A 60 -0.77 -4.56 14.32
C LYS A 60 -0.38 -3.53 13.26
N THR A 61 -0.42 -2.25 13.63
CA THR A 61 0.11 -1.16 12.79
C THR A 61 1.57 -0.92 13.11
N PHE A 62 2.41 -0.80 12.08
CA PHE A 62 3.83 -0.50 12.20
C PHE A 62 4.15 0.80 11.47
N ASP A 63 5.06 1.61 12.02
CA ASP A 63 5.60 2.77 11.31
C ASP A 63 6.60 2.29 10.27
N ALA A 64 6.30 2.54 8.99
CA ALA A 64 7.16 2.16 7.86
C ALA A 64 8.62 2.63 8.02
N ARG A 65 8.83 3.80 8.65
CA ARG A 65 10.17 4.37 8.89
C ARG A 65 10.99 3.55 9.87
N LYS A 66 10.35 2.94 10.89
CA LYS A 66 11.01 2.03 11.83
C LYS A 66 11.44 0.72 11.16
N LEU A 67 10.82 0.37 10.03
CA LEU A 67 11.15 -0.78 9.19
C LEU A 67 12.11 -0.41 8.03
N GLY A 68 12.68 0.80 8.03
CA GLY A 68 13.58 1.28 6.98
C GLY A 68 12.91 1.62 5.65
N ILE A 69 11.58 1.49 5.54
CA ILE A 69 10.84 1.76 4.31
C ILE A 69 10.69 3.27 4.14
N THR A 70 11.16 3.77 3.00
CA THR A 70 11.16 5.20 2.65
C THR A 70 10.55 5.41 1.26
N SER A 71 10.05 6.62 0.98
CA SER A 71 9.36 6.93 -0.28
C SER A 71 10.25 6.72 -1.52
N SER A 72 11.58 6.87 -1.41
CA SER A 72 12.52 6.61 -2.51
C SER A 72 12.56 5.15 -2.97
N MET A 73 12.09 4.21 -2.15
CA MET A 73 11.94 2.80 -2.52
C MET A 73 10.67 2.54 -3.37
N ILE A 74 9.76 3.52 -3.46
CA ILE A 74 8.51 3.45 -4.20
C ILE A 74 8.67 4.23 -5.51
N SER A 75 8.29 3.64 -6.65
CA SER A 75 8.48 4.31 -7.94
C SER A 75 7.71 5.64 -8.03
N GLY A 76 8.31 6.67 -8.65
CA GLY A 76 7.66 7.97 -8.86
C GLY A 76 6.26 7.89 -9.50
N PRO A 77 6.04 7.07 -10.55
CA PRO A 77 4.70 6.76 -11.07
C PRO A 77 3.72 6.25 -10.00
N THR A 78 4.15 5.33 -9.14
CA THR A 78 3.33 4.79 -8.05
C THR A 78 3.01 5.85 -6.99
N GLN A 79 4.00 6.65 -6.58
CA GLN A 79 3.79 7.78 -5.66
C GLN A 79 2.76 8.78 -6.23
N TYR A 80 2.84 9.09 -7.53
CA TYR A 80 1.87 9.93 -8.22
C TYR A 80 0.45 9.33 -8.20
N VAL A 81 0.30 8.02 -8.45
CA VAL A 81 -1.00 7.32 -8.36
C VAL A 81 -1.59 7.43 -6.96
N LEU A 82 -0.80 7.14 -5.92
CA LEU A 82 -1.23 7.20 -4.53
C LEU A 82 -1.70 8.62 -4.17
N LYS A 83 -0.87 9.63 -4.48
CA LYS A 83 -1.16 11.04 -4.21
C LYS A 83 -2.38 11.54 -4.98
N LEU A 84 -2.49 11.29 -6.29
CA LEU A 84 -3.64 11.74 -7.09
C LEU A 84 -4.97 11.20 -6.52
N LEU A 85 -4.99 9.96 -6.02
CA LEU A 85 -6.20 9.38 -5.42
C LEU A 85 -6.51 10.00 -4.05
N GLN A 86 -5.50 10.25 -3.23
CA GLN A 86 -5.63 10.90 -1.92
C GLN A 86 -6.08 12.36 -2.06
N ASP A 87 -5.50 13.12 -2.99
CA ASP A 87 -5.90 14.48 -3.38
C ASP A 87 -7.34 14.55 -3.95
N LYS A 88 -7.94 13.40 -4.26
CA LYS A 88 -9.35 13.26 -4.69
C LYS A 88 -10.26 12.65 -3.61
N GLY A 89 -9.79 12.52 -2.37
CA GLY A 89 -10.56 12.04 -1.22
C GLY A 89 -10.64 10.51 -1.09
N TYR A 90 -9.96 9.75 -1.95
CA TYR A 90 -9.96 8.29 -1.85
C TYR A 90 -8.79 7.80 -0.97
N LYS A 91 -9.06 6.81 -0.12
CA LYS A 91 -7.98 6.07 0.55
C LYS A 91 -7.24 5.26 -0.51
N SER A 92 -5.91 5.20 -0.45
CA SER A 92 -5.08 4.42 -1.37
C SER A 92 -3.88 3.81 -0.65
N TYR A 93 -3.58 2.53 -0.93
CA TYR A 93 -2.57 1.75 -0.22
C TYR A 93 -1.81 0.81 -1.16
N LEU A 94 -0.51 0.60 -0.90
CA LEU A 94 0.26 -0.48 -1.52
C LEU A 94 -0.14 -1.83 -0.93
N VAL A 95 -0.16 -2.88 -1.75
CA VAL A 95 -0.51 -4.26 -1.33
C VAL A 95 0.33 -5.32 -2.05
N GLY A 96 0.23 -6.57 -1.57
CA GLY A 96 0.73 -7.74 -2.27
C GLY A 96 2.26 -7.83 -2.28
N GLY A 97 2.81 -8.27 -3.41
CA GLY A 97 4.24 -8.57 -3.56
C GLY A 97 5.14 -7.38 -3.22
N CYS A 98 4.76 -6.16 -3.63
CA CYS A 98 5.59 -4.98 -3.39
C CYS A 98 5.79 -4.66 -1.91
N VAL A 99 4.77 -4.85 -1.07
CA VAL A 99 4.88 -4.62 0.39
C VAL A 99 5.79 -5.65 1.03
N ARG A 100 5.64 -6.93 0.68
CA ARG A 100 6.54 -8.00 1.14
C ARG A 100 7.98 -7.74 0.71
N ASP A 101 8.20 -7.34 -0.53
CA ASP A 101 9.54 -7.14 -1.07
C ASP A 101 10.20 -5.93 -0.37
N LEU A 102 9.48 -4.82 -0.14
CA LEU A 102 9.95 -3.68 0.67
C LEU A 102 10.31 -4.09 2.11
N LEU A 103 9.48 -4.91 2.78
CA LEU A 103 9.73 -5.42 4.14
C LEU A 103 10.94 -6.37 4.23
N LEU A 104 11.35 -6.98 3.11
CA LEU A 104 12.53 -7.83 3.00
C LEU A 104 13.77 -7.09 2.45
N ASN A 105 13.72 -5.75 2.38
CA ASN A 105 14.73 -4.89 1.77
C ASN A 105 15.07 -5.27 0.30
N ARG A 106 14.11 -5.80 -0.44
CA ARG A 106 14.21 -6.16 -1.87
C ARG A 106 13.53 -5.10 -2.73
N THR A 107 14.06 -4.86 -3.93
CA THR A 107 13.42 -3.97 -4.91
C THR A 107 12.15 -4.63 -5.46
N PRO A 108 10.95 -4.02 -5.31
CA PRO A 108 9.75 -4.54 -5.94
C PRO A 108 9.85 -4.55 -7.47
N LYS A 109 9.36 -5.63 -8.10
CA LYS A 109 9.30 -5.75 -9.56
C LYS A 109 8.23 -4.84 -10.17
N ASP A 110 7.16 -4.63 -9.43
CA ASP A 110 5.96 -3.91 -9.80
C ASP A 110 5.25 -3.44 -8.51
N PHE A 111 4.30 -2.51 -8.64
CA PHE A 111 3.51 -2.02 -7.51
C PHE A 111 2.03 -2.16 -7.79
N ASP A 112 1.33 -2.79 -6.85
CA ASP A 112 -0.12 -2.88 -6.80
C ASP A 112 -0.69 -1.91 -5.75
N VAL A 113 -1.72 -1.17 -6.16
CA VAL A 113 -2.46 -0.20 -5.32
C VAL A 113 -3.90 -0.67 -5.16
N VAL A 114 -4.40 -0.70 -3.92
CA VAL A 114 -5.86 -0.73 -3.65
C VAL A 114 -6.34 0.66 -3.29
N THR A 115 -7.60 0.93 -3.57
CA THR A 115 -8.23 2.22 -3.25
C THR A 115 -9.72 2.04 -2.99
N THR A 116 -10.32 2.96 -2.24
CA THR A 116 -11.78 3.03 -2.04
C THR A 116 -12.53 3.52 -3.28
N ALA A 117 -11.84 4.10 -4.27
CA ALA A 117 -12.45 4.48 -5.54
C ALA A 117 -12.99 3.24 -6.27
N GLN A 118 -14.22 3.31 -6.78
CA GLN A 118 -14.72 2.30 -7.71
C GLN A 118 -13.89 2.32 -8.99
N LEU A 119 -13.85 1.19 -9.70
CA LEU A 119 -13.01 0.97 -10.87
C LEU A 119 -13.14 2.07 -11.94
N MET A 120 -14.38 2.48 -12.24
CA MET A 120 -14.66 3.53 -13.22
C MET A 120 -14.33 4.94 -12.71
N GLU A 121 -14.43 5.18 -11.40
CA GLU A 121 -14.02 6.44 -10.78
C GLU A 121 -12.50 6.60 -10.83
N ALA A 122 -11.76 5.55 -10.45
CA ALA A 122 -10.31 5.51 -10.52
C ALA A 122 -9.84 5.80 -11.95
N ARG A 123 -10.39 5.09 -12.95
CA ARG A 123 -10.09 5.34 -14.38
C ARG A 123 -10.40 6.79 -14.79
N ARG A 124 -11.49 7.37 -14.30
CA ARG A 124 -11.91 8.76 -14.60
C ARG A 124 -10.93 9.80 -14.06
N GLN A 125 -10.23 9.53 -12.94
CA GLN A 125 -9.24 10.49 -12.41
C GLN A 125 -8.07 10.69 -13.37
N PHE A 126 -7.56 9.63 -14.00
CA PHE A 126 -6.39 9.71 -14.89
C PHE A 126 -6.68 10.36 -16.25
N ARG A 127 -7.93 10.28 -16.74
CA ARG A 127 -8.35 10.88 -18.03
C ARG A 127 -8.02 12.37 -18.14
N ARG A 128 -8.07 13.13 -17.03
CA ARG A 128 -7.78 14.59 -17.03
C ARG A 128 -6.29 14.92 -16.98
N SER A 129 -5.42 13.97 -16.66
CA SER A 129 -4.01 14.23 -16.33
C SER A 129 -3.04 13.79 -17.42
N ALA A 130 -3.49 13.82 -18.68
CA ALA A 130 -2.77 13.34 -19.88
C ALA A 130 -2.22 11.90 -19.77
N ARG A 131 -2.79 11.09 -18.88
CA ARG A 131 -2.36 9.71 -18.59
C ARG A 131 -3.43 8.73 -19.05
N ARG A 132 -3.01 7.60 -19.60
CA ARG A 132 -3.92 6.55 -20.07
C ARG A 132 -4.19 5.58 -18.93
N ALA A 133 -5.46 5.23 -18.75
CA ALA A 133 -5.88 4.24 -17.76
C ALA A 133 -6.94 3.32 -18.39
N ASP A 134 -6.65 2.01 -18.37
CA ASP A 134 -7.45 0.98 -19.01
C ASP A 134 -7.99 -0.01 -17.98
N VAL A 135 -9.22 -0.47 -18.15
CA VAL A 135 -9.75 -1.61 -17.40
C VAL A 135 -9.36 -2.88 -18.13
N VAL A 136 -8.73 -3.81 -17.42
CA VAL A 136 -8.30 -5.10 -17.94
C VAL A 136 -8.78 -6.24 -17.04
N GLY A 137 -9.02 -7.41 -17.63
CA GLY A 137 -9.56 -8.59 -16.95
C GLY A 137 -11.10 -8.64 -16.97
N ARG A 138 -11.67 -9.81 -17.30
CA ARG A 138 -13.13 -10.01 -17.42
C ARG A 138 -13.80 -10.44 -16.11
N ARG A 139 -13.18 -11.37 -15.36
CA ARG A 139 -13.69 -11.86 -14.06
C ARG A 139 -13.28 -10.98 -12.88
N PHE A 140 -12.04 -10.50 -12.89
CA PHE A 140 -11.47 -9.65 -11.84
C PHE A 140 -10.92 -8.38 -12.48
N PRO A 141 -11.78 -7.38 -12.75
CA PRO A 141 -11.38 -6.21 -13.50
C PRO A 141 -10.49 -5.29 -12.66
N VAL A 142 -9.30 -4.99 -13.16
CA VAL A 142 -8.32 -4.09 -12.55
C VAL A 142 -8.05 -2.91 -13.49
N CYS A 143 -7.64 -1.75 -12.94
CA CYS A 143 -7.33 -0.59 -13.78
C CYS A 143 -5.81 -0.41 -13.89
N LEU A 144 -5.29 -0.69 -15.09
CA LEU A 144 -3.88 -0.51 -15.44
C LEU A 144 -3.62 0.96 -15.77
N VAL A 145 -2.68 1.60 -15.06
CA VAL A 145 -2.40 3.03 -15.21
C VAL A 145 -1.05 3.22 -15.91
N HIS A 146 -1.08 3.85 -17.07
CA HIS A 146 0.08 4.17 -17.88
C HIS A 146 0.53 5.61 -17.63
N ILE A 147 1.66 5.75 -16.96
CA ILE A 147 2.32 7.03 -16.71
C ILE A 147 3.54 7.10 -17.61
N LYS A 148 3.52 8.00 -18.61
CA LYS A 148 4.73 8.35 -19.36
C LYS A 148 5.72 8.97 -18.38
N GLY A 149 6.95 8.49 -18.39
CA GLY A 149 8.00 8.92 -17.48
C GLY A 149 8.52 10.32 -17.82
N ASN A 150 7.81 11.35 -17.40
CA ASN A 150 8.46 12.63 -17.15
C ASN A 150 9.40 12.41 -15.95
N LYS A 151 10.70 12.59 -16.18
CA LYS A 151 11.67 12.75 -15.11
C LYS A 151 11.28 14.04 -14.37
N PHE A 152 11.00 13.90 -13.07
CA PHE A 152 11.02 15.02 -12.13
C PHE A 152 12.46 15.16 -11.61
#